data_AF-Q5DCX9-F1
#
_entry.id   AF-Q5DCX9-F1
#
_cell.length_a   1.000
_cell.length_b   1.000
_cell.length_c   1.000
_cell.angle_alpha   90.00
_cell.angle_beta   90.00
_cell.angle_gamma   90.00
#
_symmetry.space_group_name_H-M   'P 1'
#
loop_
_entity.id
_entity.type
_entity.pdbx_description
1 polymer ?
#
loop_
_entity_poly.entity_id
_entity_poly.type
_entity_poly.pdbx_seq_one_letter_code
_entity_poly.pdbx_strand_id
1 'polypeptide(L)'
;MGYCLNTGYRKCKEVEGGVMLLIRDTMGIVFGAVMSEGMKCSQHFYGNGETFVFHWKPTFKKYSWTKKNYFFMRGSPHSFHIGGQSGKNAIWFDESLKYGRSEPTDTFDNAVLSGSLPDLQFSSSSVNTQNNVQSIHSNNNESNSNMKFTSNICVSVPFIIDTFELWQLISC
;
A
#
# COMPACT_ATOMS: atom_id res chain seq x y z
N MET A 1 12.13 -13.27 -18.57
CA MET A 1 12.02 -14.39 -17.61
C MET A 1 11.00 -13.97 -16.56
N GLY A 2 9.85 -14.65 -16.48
CA GLY A 2 8.77 -14.28 -15.57
C GLY A 2 9.12 -14.62 -14.13
N TYR A 3 9.13 -13.61 -13.27
CA TYR A 3 9.21 -13.79 -11.83
C TYR A 3 7.77 -13.85 -11.30
N CYS A 4 7.46 -14.79 -10.42
CA CYS A 4 6.16 -14.85 -9.76
C CYS A 4 6.35 -14.92 -8.25
N LEU A 5 5.32 -14.55 -7.50
CA LEU A 5 5.34 -14.49 -6.04
C LEU A 5 5.77 -15.81 -5.40
N ASN A 6 5.31 -16.94 -5.93
CA ASN A 6 5.72 -18.27 -5.46
C ASN A 6 7.23 -18.52 -5.57
N THR A 7 7.88 -17.94 -6.58
CA THR A 7 9.35 -18.00 -6.71
C THR A 7 10.03 -17.11 -5.66
N GLY A 8 9.43 -15.96 -5.33
CA GLY A 8 9.85 -15.13 -4.20
C GLY A 8 9.79 -15.88 -2.87
N TYR A 9 8.66 -16.54 -2.56
CA TYR A 9 8.52 -17.35 -1.35
C TYR A 9 9.55 -18.46 -1.25
N ARG A 10 9.82 -19.18 -2.35
CA ARG A 10 10.84 -20.24 -2.34
C ARG A 10 12.23 -19.69 -2.04
N LYS A 11 12.59 -18.55 -2.62
CA LYS A 11 13.90 -17.92 -2.40
C LYS A 11 14.05 -17.36 -0.99
N CYS A 12 12.97 -16.86 -0.38
CA CYS A 12 13.01 -16.34 0.98
C CYS A 12 12.95 -17.44 2.06
N LYS A 13 12.72 -18.72 1.71
CA LYS A 13 12.58 -19.80 2.69
C LYS A 13 13.84 -20.06 3.52
N GLU A 14 15.01 -19.87 2.92
CA GLU A 14 16.32 -20.13 3.53
C GLU A 14 17.04 -18.85 3.95
N VAL A 15 16.37 -17.69 3.82
CA VAL A 15 16.95 -16.41 4.23
C VAL A 15 16.80 -16.27 5.74
N GLU A 16 17.92 -16.43 6.43
CA GLU A 16 18.07 -16.02 7.83
C GLU A 16 18.39 -14.51 7.85
N GLY A 17 17.47 -13.72 8.43
CA GLY A 17 17.62 -12.26 8.57
C GLY A 17 16.66 -11.41 7.73
N GLY A 18 16.97 -10.12 7.64
CA GLY A 18 16.15 -9.14 6.95
C GLY A 18 16.25 -9.23 5.43
N VAL A 19 15.19 -8.78 4.74
CA VAL A 19 15.12 -8.73 3.27
C VAL A 19 14.74 -7.33 2.81
N MET A 20 15.49 -6.77 1.87
CA MET A 20 15.13 -5.53 1.19
C MET A 20 14.37 -5.84 -0.10
N LEU A 21 13.14 -5.36 -0.17
CA LEU A 21 12.32 -5.30 -1.37
C LEU A 21 12.52 -3.95 -2.06
N LEU A 22 12.85 -3.98 -3.34
CA LEU A 22 12.91 -2.80 -4.20
C LEU A 22 11.95 -2.97 -5.39
N ILE A 23 11.07 -2.01 -5.57
CA ILE A 23 10.13 -1.92 -6.68
C ILE A 23 10.41 -0.64 -7.44
N ARG A 24 10.49 -0.76 -8.77
CA ARG A 24 10.33 0.38 -9.69
C ARG A 24 9.03 0.19 -10.44
N ASP A 25 8.18 1.22 -10.43
CA ASP A 25 6.99 1.23 -11.29
C ASP A 25 7.30 1.70 -12.71
N THR A 26 6.35 1.53 -13.63
CA THR A 26 6.47 1.98 -15.03
C THR A 26 6.54 3.50 -15.20
N MET A 27 6.35 4.27 -14.12
CA MET A 27 6.56 5.73 -14.11
C MET A 27 7.97 6.11 -13.64
N GLY A 28 8.83 5.12 -13.38
CA GLY A 28 10.20 5.32 -12.93
C GLY A 28 10.34 5.64 -11.44
N ILE A 29 9.25 5.59 -10.67
CA ILE A 29 9.32 5.79 -9.23
C ILE A 29 9.88 4.53 -8.58
N VAL A 30 10.85 4.74 -7.69
CA VAL A 30 11.45 3.67 -6.87
C VAL A 30 10.92 3.74 -5.45
N PHE A 31 10.45 2.61 -4.92
CA PHE A 31 9.97 2.46 -3.54
C PHE A 31 10.10 1.01 -3.09
N GLY A 32 9.86 0.76 -1.81
CA GLY A 32 10.05 -0.58 -1.29
C GLY A 32 9.95 -0.67 0.21
N ALA A 33 10.48 -1.77 0.74
CA ALA A 33 10.48 -2.06 2.16
C ALA A 33 11.78 -2.75 2.56
N VAL A 34 12.25 -2.46 3.76
CA VAL A 34 13.12 -3.39 4.49
C VAL A 34 12.21 -4.21 5.40
N MET A 35 12.25 -5.51 5.21
CA MET A 35 11.48 -6.52 5.91
C MET A 35 12.37 -7.20 6.95
N SER A 36 11.85 -7.34 8.16
CA SER A 36 12.56 -8.00 9.27
C SER A 36 12.74 -9.52 9.07
N GLU A 37 11.92 -10.11 8.20
CA GLU A 37 11.94 -11.54 7.87
C GLU A 37 11.67 -11.71 6.37
N GLY A 38 12.06 -12.86 5.81
CA GLY A 38 11.76 -13.23 4.43
C GLY A 38 10.25 -13.40 4.15
N MET A 39 9.87 -13.22 2.88
CA MET A 39 8.50 -13.39 2.42
C MET A 39 8.01 -14.83 2.59
N LYS A 40 6.86 -15.01 3.26
CA LYS A 40 6.18 -16.29 3.42
C LYS A 40 4.65 -16.16 3.39
N CYS A 41 3.98 -17.23 2.98
CA CYS A 41 2.54 -17.39 3.17
C CYS A 41 2.23 -17.51 4.66
N SER A 42 1.24 -16.75 5.15
CA SER A 42 0.82 -16.78 6.55
C SER A 42 -0.64 -16.35 6.72
N GLN A 43 -1.36 -17.04 7.59
CA GLN A 43 -2.72 -16.67 8.03
C GLN A 43 -2.69 -15.36 8.85
N HIS A 44 -1.58 -15.08 9.53
CA HIS A 44 -1.40 -13.94 10.42
C HIS A 44 -0.31 -12.99 9.92
N PHE A 45 -0.38 -11.73 10.35
CA PHE A 45 0.73 -10.81 10.14
C PHE A 45 1.97 -11.29 10.91
N TYR A 46 3.16 -11.09 10.34
CA TYR A 46 4.45 -11.46 10.91
C TYR A 46 5.48 -10.36 10.68
N GLY A 47 6.68 -10.52 11.23
CA GLY A 47 7.72 -9.50 11.28
C GLY A 47 7.74 -8.74 12.60
N ASN A 48 8.71 -7.85 12.73
CA ASN A 48 8.94 -7.02 13.90
C ASN A 48 9.08 -5.52 13.51
N GLY A 49 9.34 -4.68 14.53
CA GLY A 49 9.48 -3.23 14.41
C GLY A 49 10.69 -2.73 13.61
N GLU A 50 11.59 -3.61 13.18
CA GLU A 50 12.69 -3.29 12.26
C GLU A 50 12.20 -3.18 10.81
N THR A 51 10.97 -3.64 10.54
CA THR A 51 10.32 -3.45 9.24
C THR A 51 10.02 -1.97 9.01
N PHE A 52 10.36 -1.46 7.83
CA PHE A 52 10.02 -0.09 7.42
C PHE A 52 9.79 -0.01 5.91
N VAL A 53 9.02 0.98 5.48
CA VAL A 53 8.80 1.27 4.06
C VAL A 53 9.50 2.56 3.64
N PHE A 54 9.76 2.72 2.36
CA PHE A 54 10.40 3.92 1.82
C PHE A 54 9.97 4.19 0.39
N HIS A 55 10.19 5.43 -0.06
CA HIS A 55 10.09 5.80 -1.47
C HIS A 55 11.17 6.82 -1.86
N TRP A 56 11.35 7.00 -3.17
CA TRP A 56 12.21 8.02 -3.78
C TRP A 56 11.36 8.93 -4.67
N LYS A 57 10.89 10.07 -4.13
CA LYS A 57 10.03 11.04 -4.85
C LYS A 57 10.08 12.46 -4.26
N PRO A 58 10.82 13.41 -4.87
CA PRO A 58 12.05 13.24 -5.64
C PRO A 58 13.25 12.86 -4.74
N THR A 59 13.10 12.97 -3.43
CA THR A 59 14.08 12.59 -2.41
C THR A 59 13.70 11.27 -1.76
N PHE A 60 14.68 10.63 -1.13
CA PHE A 60 14.45 9.46 -0.29
C PHE A 60 13.69 9.85 0.98
N LYS A 61 12.66 9.07 1.32
CA LYS A 61 11.97 9.17 2.60
C LYS A 61 11.70 7.78 3.18
N LYS A 62 12.09 7.59 4.43
CA LYS A 62 11.89 6.37 5.23
C LYS A 62 10.72 6.56 6.19
N TYR A 63 9.93 5.50 6.36
CA TYR A 63 8.78 5.44 7.27
C TYR A 63 8.91 4.23 8.19
N SER A 64 9.34 4.48 9.42
CA SER A 64 9.49 3.45 10.45
C SER A 64 8.16 3.09 11.09
N TRP A 65 8.13 1.96 11.78
CA TRP A 65 6.97 1.53 12.56
C TRP A 65 6.51 2.58 13.59
N THR A 66 5.20 2.87 13.60
CA THR A 66 4.58 3.86 14.49
C THR A 66 4.24 3.34 15.88
N LYS A 67 4.33 2.03 16.11
CA LYS A 67 3.83 1.34 17.32
C LYS A 67 2.31 1.32 17.50
N LYS A 68 1.52 1.75 16.51
CA LYS A 68 0.05 1.71 16.58
C LYS A 68 -0.54 0.31 16.42
N ASN A 69 0.09 -0.57 15.65
CA ASN A 69 -0.33 -1.95 15.40
C ASN A 69 0.87 -2.81 14.97
N TYR A 70 0.68 -4.13 14.83
CA TYR A 70 1.76 -5.07 14.46
C TYR A 70 1.56 -5.69 13.06
N PHE A 71 0.84 -5.00 12.17
CA PHE A 71 0.44 -5.53 10.86
C PHE A 71 1.54 -5.34 9.80
N PHE A 72 2.75 -5.84 10.05
CA PHE A 72 3.91 -5.55 9.20
C PHE A 72 3.84 -6.23 7.84
N MET A 73 3.70 -7.55 7.80
CA MET A 73 3.73 -8.32 6.55
C MET A 73 2.74 -9.48 6.59
N ARG A 74 2.10 -9.78 5.46
CA ARG A 74 1.28 -10.99 5.29
C ARG A 74 1.34 -11.47 3.85
N GLY A 75 1.72 -12.72 3.65
CA GLY A 75 1.69 -13.36 2.34
C GLY A 75 0.49 -14.29 2.20
N SER A 76 -0.09 -14.34 1.00
CA SER A 76 -1.02 -15.37 0.54
C SER A 76 -0.48 -16.01 -0.75
N PRO A 77 -1.05 -17.13 -1.24
CA PRO A 77 -0.68 -17.68 -2.53
C PRO A 77 -0.85 -16.70 -3.70
N HIS A 78 -1.77 -15.74 -3.57
CA HIS A 78 -2.18 -14.85 -4.67
C HIS A 78 -1.70 -13.40 -4.52
N SER A 79 -1.12 -13.05 -3.36
CA SER A 79 -0.71 -11.68 -3.08
C SER A 79 0.25 -11.57 -1.90
N PHE A 80 0.99 -10.47 -1.86
CA PHE A 80 1.77 -10.08 -0.69
C PHE A 80 1.39 -8.70 -0.20
N HIS A 81 1.44 -8.52 1.12
CA HIS A 81 1.01 -7.31 1.81
C HIS A 81 2.10 -6.84 2.76
N ILE A 82 2.38 -5.54 2.75
CA ILE A 82 3.28 -4.85 3.69
C ILE A 82 2.56 -3.63 4.27
N GLY A 83 2.57 -3.50 5.59
CA GLY A 83 1.90 -2.45 6.35
C GLY A 83 0.39 -2.52 6.19
N GLY A 84 -0.27 -3.54 6.74
CA GLY A 84 -1.71 -3.71 6.61
C GLY A 84 -2.50 -2.84 7.59
N GLN A 85 -3.63 -2.28 7.17
CA GLN A 85 -4.60 -1.65 8.07
C GLN A 85 -5.99 -1.63 7.45
N SER A 86 -6.98 -2.27 8.08
CA SER A 86 -8.40 -2.18 7.68
C SER A 86 -8.62 -2.37 6.17
N GLY A 87 -7.93 -3.34 5.57
CA GLY A 87 -7.98 -3.64 4.13
C GLY A 87 -6.96 -2.89 3.25
N LYS A 88 -6.34 -1.81 3.77
CA LYS A 88 -5.32 -1.02 3.09
C LYS A 88 -3.92 -1.57 3.32
N ASN A 89 -3.00 -1.30 2.41
CA ASN A 89 -1.61 -1.75 2.54
C ASN A 89 -0.64 -0.67 2.05
N ALA A 90 0.46 -0.44 2.79
CA ALA A 90 1.53 0.44 2.34
C ALA A 90 2.07 -0.02 0.99
N ILE A 91 2.25 -1.34 0.83
CA ILE A 91 2.55 -2.00 -0.43
C ILE A 91 1.72 -3.28 -0.53
N TRP A 92 1.02 -3.44 -1.64
CA TRP A 92 0.39 -4.69 -2.06
C TRP A 92 0.83 -5.03 -3.48
N PHE A 93 1.03 -6.31 -3.77
CA PHE A 93 1.23 -6.79 -5.14
C PHE A 93 0.68 -8.20 -5.34
N ASP A 94 0.35 -8.50 -6.59
CA ASP A 94 -0.28 -9.75 -7.02
C ASP A 94 0.71 -10.90 -7.24
N GLU A 95 0.20 -12.11 -7.47
CA GLU A 95 1.00 -13.31 -7.69
C GLU A 95 1.90 -13.25 -8.93
N SER A 96 1.48 -12.48 -9.94
CA SER A 96 2.20 -12.33 -11.19
C SER A 96 3.32 -11.29 -11.13
N LEU A 97 3.46 -10.60 -9.98
CA LEU A 97 4.40 -9.49 -9.76
C LEU A 97 4.30 -8.42 -10.86
N LYS A 98 3.07 -8.18 -11.33
CA LYS A 98 2.77 -7.23 -12.40
C LYS A 98 2.02 -6.02 -11.89
N TYR A 99 1.08 -6.25 -10.97
CA TYR A 99 0.18 -5.22 -10.47
C TYR A 99 0.37 -5.04 -8.98
N GLY A 100 0.40 -3.79 -8.55
CA GLY A 100 0.43 -3.45 -7.15
C GLY A 100 -0.44 -2.24 -6.80
N ARG A 101 -0.55 -1.99 -5.50
CA ARG A 101 -1.25 -0.86 -4.92
C ARG A 101 -0.46 -0.30 -3.74
N SER A 102 -0.51 1.00 -3.55
CA SER A 102 0.07 1.67 -2.39
C SER A 102 -0.93 2.63 -1.77
N GLU A 103 -1.02 2.57 -0.44
CA GLU A 103 -1.96 3.35 0.37
C GLU A 103 -1.27 3.92 1.62
N PRO A 104 -1.78 5.03 2.19
CA PRO A 104 -1.39 5.46 3.52
C PRO A 104 -1.83 4.48 4.60
N THR A 105 -0.96 4.19 5.56
CA THR A 105 -1.27 3.26 6.66
C THR A 105 -0.74 3.74 8.00
N ASP A 106 -1.48 3.45 9.07
CA ASP A 106 -1.10 3.74 10.45
C ASP A 106 0.10 2.92 10.90
N THR A 107 0.38 1.77 10.29
CA THR A 107 1.53 0.93 10.66
C THR A 107 2.84 1.69 10.51
N PHE A 108 2.96 2.52 9.47
CA PHE A 108 4.18 3.27 9.16
C PHE A 108 3.98 4.79 9.07
N ASP A 109 2.73 5.28 9.15
CA ASP A 109 2.37 6.68 8.87
C ASP A 109 2.90 7.14 7.50
N ASN A 110 2.84 6.22 6.52
CA ASN A 110 3.36 6.45 5.18
C ASN A 110 2.35 7.21 4.32
N ALA A 111 2.86 7.98 3.35
CA ALA A 111 2.05 8.42 2.22
C ALA A 111 2.01 7.33 1.14
N VAL A 112 1.28 7.56 0.04
CA VAL A 112 1.35 6.70 -1.14
C VAL A 112 2.78 6.63 -1.69
N LEU A 113 3.32 5.42 -1.78
CA LEU A 113 4.72 5.15 -2.11
C LEU A 113 4.98 5.06 -3.62
N SER A 114 3.96 4.78 -4.45
CA SER A 114 4.06 4.64 -5.91
C SER A 114 3.66 5.89 -6.69
N GLY A 115 4.12 6.04 -7.94
CA GLY A 115 3.68 7.15 -8.80
C GLY A 115 2.15 7.16 -8.96
N SER A 116 1.56 8.35 -9.01
CA SER A 116 0.19 8.48 -9.53
C SER A 116 0.27 8.34 -11.04
N LEU A 117 -0.43 7.36 -11.62
CA LEU A 117 -0.65 7.34 -13.07
C LEU A 117 -1.36 8.65 -13.44
N PRO A 118 -0.77 9.52 -14.28
CA PRO A 118 -1.52 10.58 -14.92
C PRO A 118 -2.61 9.91 -15.76
N ASP A 119 -3.85 10.37 -15.64
CA ASP A 119 -4.98 10.06 -16.54
C ASP A 119 -5.86 8.82 -16.32
N LEU A 120 -5.91 8.25 -15.10
CA LEU A 120 -7.11 7.49 -14.68
C LEU A 120 -7.78 8.15 -13.50
N GLN A 121 -8.37 9.33 -13.74
CA GLN A 121 -9.43 9.83 -12.89
C GLN A 121 -10.65 8.94 -13.10
N PHE A 122 -10.83 7.94 -12.23
CA PHE A 122 -12.12 7.27 -12.12
C PHE A 122 -13.12 8.31 -11.61
N SER A 123 -13.83 8.98 -12.51
CA SER A 123 -15.06 9.67 -12.15
C SER A 123 -16.01 8.60 -11.66
N SER A 124 -16.19 8.50 -10.34
CA SER A 124 -17.28 7.71 -9.78
C SER A 124 -18.58 8.33 -10.31
N SER A 125 -19.18 7.70 -11.32
CA SER A 125 -20.58 7.92 -11.62
C SER A 125 -21.35 7.34 -10.45
N SER A 126 -21.60 8.15 -9.42
CA SER A 126 -22.55 7.80 -8.37
C SER A 126 -23.87 7.45 -9.07
N VAL A 127 -24.25 6.17 -9.01
CA VAL A 127 -25.58 5.74 -9.43
C VAL A 127 -26.58 6.43 -8.51
N ASN A 128 -27.31 7.39 -9.08
CA ASN A 128 -28.40 8.07 -8.39
C ASN A 128 -29.56 7.08 -8.25
N THR A 129 -29.63 6.37 -7.13
CA THR A 129 -30.87 5.70 -6.73
C THR A 129 -31.82 6.80 -6.25
N GLN A 130 -32.60 7.37 -7.17
CA GLN A 130 -33.75 8.22 -6.82
C GLN A 130 -34.82 7.35 -6.16
N ASN A 131 -34.72 7.16 -4.85
CA ASN A 131 -35.86 6.76 -4.04
C ASN A 131 -36.74 7.98 -3.82
N ASN A 132 -37.85 7.99 -4.55
CA ASN A 132 -38.91 8.98 -4.53
C ASN A 132 -39.69 8.86 -3.22
N VAL A 133 -39.50 9.79 -2.29
CA VAL A 133 -40.47 10.07 -1.20
C VAL A 133 -40.66 11.58 -1.16
N GLN A 134 -41.84 12.03 -1.59
CA GLN A 134 -42.30 13.41 -1.52
C GLN A 134 -42.79 13.79 -0.11
N SER A 135 -42.76 15.12 0.13
CA SER A 135 -43.50 15.90 1.15
C SER A 135 -42.73 16.11 2.47
N ILE A 136 -42.58 17.31 3.10
CA ILE A 136 -43.32 18.58 3.13
C ILE A 136 -42.36 19.77 3.48
N HIS A 137 -42.75 20.97 3.05
CA HIS A 137 -42.17 22.32 3.18
C HIS A 137 -41.96 22.86 4.62
N SER A 138 -40.87 23.62 4.91
CA SER A 138 -40.88 24.94 5.61
C SER A 138 -39.47 25.53 5.92
N ASN A 139 -39.22 26.71 5.34
CA ASN A 139 -38.39 27.90 5.68
C ASN A 139 -37.21 27.92 6.70
N ASN A 140 -36.12 28.54 6.21
CA ASN A 140 -35.16 29.49 6.83
C ASN A 140 -34.45 29.16 8.15
N ASN A 141 -33.11 29.04 8.13
CA ASN A 141 -32.19 30.05 8.70
C ASN A 141 -30.71 29.60 8.69
N GLU A 142 -29.85 30.61 8.66
CA GLU A 142 -28.39 30.61 8.65
C GLU A 142 -27.69 29.62 9.58
N SER A 143 -26.68 28.94 9.04
CA SER A 143 -25.35 28.89 9.66
C SER A 143 -24.35 28.38 8.61
N ASN A 144 -23.56 29.31 8.07
CA ASN A 144 -22.36 29.01 7.30
C ASN A 144 -21.35 28.33 8.23
N SER A 145 -21.54 27.03 8.47
CA SER A 145 -20.43 26.17 8.84
C SER A 145 -19.66 25.92 7.56
N ASN A 146 -18.56 26.66 7.40
CA ASN A 146 -17.50 26.26 6.47
C ASN A 146 -16.98 24.90 6.96
N MET A 147 -17.67 23.81 6.59
CA MET A 147 -17.06 22.50 6.57
C MET A 147 -15.93 22.61 5.55
N LYS A 148 -14.73 22.87 6.07
CA LYS A 148 -13.49 22.53 5.39
C LYS A 148 -13.64 21.07 4.98
N PHE A 149 -13.92 20.86 3.70
CA PHE A 149 -13.78 19.56 3.07
C PHE A 149 -12.29 19.27 3.12
N THR A 150 -11.84 18.68 4.23
CA THR A 150 -10.52 18.09 4.30
C THR A 150 -10.56 16.97 3.27
N SER A 151 -9.97 17.21 2.11
CA SER A 151 -9.75 16.20 1.09
C SER A 151 -8.71 15.20 1.58
N ASN A 152 -9.03 14.50 2.66
CA ASN A 152 -8.39 13.25 3.05
C ASN A 152 -8.86 12.17 2.07
N ILE A 153 -8.57 12.36 0.79
CA ILE A 153 -8.75 11.28 -0.16
C ILE A 153 -7.64 10.30 0.16
N CYS A 154 -7.98 9.27 0.92
CA CYS A 154 -7.19 8.06 1.01
C CYS A 154 -7.24 7.38 -0.37
N VAL A 155 -6.47 7.89 -1.32
CA VAL A 155 -6.43 7.33 -2.68
C VAL A 155 -5.65 6.03 -2.59
N SER A 156 -6.32 4.92 -2.85
CA SER A 156 -5.66 3.67 -3.21
C SER A 156 -5.06 3.85 -4.60
N VAL A 157 -3.73 3.91 -4.72
CA VAL A 157 -3.07 4.18 -6.00
C VAL A 157 -2.54 2.87 -6.59
N PRO A 158 -3.08 2.41 -7.74
CA PRO A 158 -2.52 1.27 -8.44
C PRO A 158 -1.23 1.65 -9.17
N PHE A 159 -0.32 0.69 -9.29
CA PHE A 159 0.90 0.82 -10.07
C PHE A 159 1.19 -0.48 -10.85
N ILE A 160 1.91 -0.34 -11.96
CA ILE A 160 2.43 -1.47 -12.73
C ILE A 160 3.91 -1.62 -12.38
N ILE A 161 4.31 -2.84 -12.04
CA ILE A 161 5.69 -3.16 -11.69
C ILE A 161 6.51 -3.26 -12.98
N ASP A 162 7.55 -2.43 -13.07
CA ASP A 162 8.56 -2.49 -14.12
C ASP A 162 9.76 -3.33 -13.67
N THR A 163 10.24 -3.09 -12.45
CA THR A 163 11.35 -3.85 -11.84
C THR A 163 10.98 -4.30 -10.43
N PHE A 164 11.34 -5.55 -10.09
CA PHE A 164 11.13 -6.15 -8.77
C PHE A 164 12.40 -6.88 -8.32
N GLU A 165 12.99 -6.45 -7.21
CA GLU A 165 14.21 -7.04 -6.67
C GLU A 165 14.06 -7.36 -5.17
N LEU A 166 14.67 -8.48 -4.77
CA LEU A 166 14.76 -8.91 -3.38
C LEU A 166 16.23 -9.15 -3.03
N TRP A 167 16.69 -8.52 -1.97
CA TRP A 167 18.07 -8.57 -1.50
C TRP A 167 18.10 -9.04 -0.04
N GLN A 168 18.91 -10.05 0.28
CA GLN A 168 19.15 -10.44 1.67
C GLN A 168 20.06 -9.41 2.35
N LEU A 169 19.70 -9.00 3.56
CA LEU A 169 20.53 -8.16 4.40
C LEU A 169 21.43 -9.05 5.26
N ILE A 170 22.72 -8.97 5.02
CA ILE A 170 23.74 -9.71 5.77
C ILE A 170 24.27 -8.78 6.85
N SER A 171 24.14 -9.17 8.12
CA SER A 171 24.79 -8.46 9.23
C SER A 171 26.29 -8.76 9.18
N CYS A 172 27.10 -7.71 8.99
CA CYS A 172 28.56 -7.78 9.04
C CYS A 172 29.07 -7.94 10.48
#